data_AF-A0A8S3AUA5-F1
#
_entry.id   AF-A0A8S3AUA5-F1
#
_cell.length_a   1.000
_cell.length_b   1.000
_cell.length_c   1.000
_cell.angle_alpha   90.00
_cell.angle_beta   90.00
_cell.angle_gamma   90.00
#
_symmetry.space_group_name_H-M   'P 1'
#
loop_
_entity.id
_entity.type
_entity.pdbx_description
1 polymer ?
#
loop_
_entity_poly.entity_id
_entity_poly.type
_entity_poly.pdbx_seq_one_letter_code
_entity_poly.pdbx_strand_id
1 'polypeptide(L)'
;TSVHSGVVSNYGGGGFVQLFTRNTTTTMDILEELERNSWINRGTRAIFFDVIVYNPNINLFCHVRLLAEYPSSGGAIPSTSIQAVKLIRYTSFMDYFTLTFEIIFTVIAFLQLIECSIEIFKKRLLFLLNLWNSIDLILLILSFLCILFELLNYLSTKKYLGELLKIENDYPNFDELFALKINSDFYLGVTLAITWFKIFKYLNINKTMLLLNKTISSCLNEIFAFTSVFLIIFLAYTQLGWILFGRYLTEWRSFRISIFTLFRMILGDFDLYAMRNIGEIIGPLFLFSYIYFVYFVLLNMFLAIINETYSRIESDPTLETLKIRKFSLNFYPFIPRKKSIDYETNLKTRGYTDDDIRKIVHKYDTNKDGTLDEQEQKTMKHDLAKGQMKIDEK
;
A
#
# COMPACT_ATOMS: atom_id res chain seq x y z
N THR A 1 -20.88 5.68 21.75
CA THR A 1 -21.80 4.87 20.91
C THR A 1 -21.26 4.85 19.50
N SER A 2 -20.67 3.72 19.12
CA SER A 2 -20.16 3.47 17.77
C SER A 2 -21.32 3.45 16.76
N VAL A 3 -21.05 3.86 15.52
CA VAL A 3 -21.99 3.75 14.41
C VAL A 3 -21.75 2.41 13.71
N HIS A 4 -22.79 1.59 13.58
CA HIS A 4 -22.75 0.35 12.82
C HIS A 4 -23.16 0.60 11.36
N SER A 5 -22.31 0.21 10.42
CA SER A 5 -22.63 0.29 8.98
C SER A 5 -23.37 -0.97 8.56
N GLY A 6 -24.66 -0.82 8.25
CA GLY A 6 -25.51 -1.87 7.72
C GLY A 6 -25.48 -2.00 6.19
N VAL A 7 -26.33 -2.87 5.64
CA VAL A 7 -26.48 -3.05 4.18
C VAL A 7 -27.29 -1.91 3.57
N VAL A 8 -28.35 -1.48 4.24
CA VAL A 8 -29.25 -0.41 3.78
C VAL A 8 -28.83 0.96 4.32
N SER A 9 -28.46 1.05 5.60
CA SER A 9 -28.17 2.32 6.27
C SER A 9 -27.12 2.16 7.38
N ASN A 10 -26.63 3.29 7.86
CA ASN A 10 -25.83 3.36 9.07
C ASN A 10 -26.73 3.57 10.29
N TYR A 11 -26.43 2.87 11.38
CA TYR A 11 -27.19 2.87 12.62
C TYR A 11 -26.31 3.38 13.76
N GLY A 12 -26.75 4.41 14.49
CA GLY A 12 -26.06 4.86 15.71
C GLY A 12 -26.42 3.99 16.92
N GLY A 13 -25.66 4.09 18.01
CA GLY A 13 -25.88 3.29 19.22
C GLY A 13 -27.03 3.74 20.14
N GLY A 14 -28.11 4.31 19.59
CA GLY A 14 -29.34 4.59 20.35
C GLY A 14 -30.38 3.48 20.19
N GLY A 15 -31.51 3.58 20.90
CA GLY A 15 -32.64 2.67 20.74
C GLY A 15 -33.11 2.02 22.05
N PHE A 16 -33.83 0.92 21.92
CA PHE A 16 -34.31 0.11 23.05
C PHE A 16 -33.44 -1.14 23.17
N VAL A 17 -33.04 -1.48 24.41
CA VAL A 17 -32.16 -2.62 24.70
C VAL A 17 -32.84 -3.48 25.75
N GLN A 18 -32.94 -4.78 25.49
CA GLN A 18 -33.34 -5.79 26.46
C GLN A 18 -32.18 -6.74 26.69
N LEU A 19 -31.73 -6.87 27.93
CA LEU A 19 -30.71 -7.85 28.30
C LEU A 19 -31.37 -9.20 28.60
N PHE A 20 -30.82 -10.26 28.02
CA PHE A 20 -31.23 -11.62 28.32
C PHE A 20 -30.47 -12.16 29.53
N THR A 21 -31.13 -13.06 30.26
CA THR A 21 -30.57 -13.69 31.46
C THR A 21 -29.93 -15.04 31.10
N ARG A 22 -28.99 -15.51 31.92
CA ARG A 22 -28.36 -16.84 31.75
C ARG A 22 -29.35 -18.00 31.90
N ASN A 23 -30.45 -17.81 32.63
CA ASN A 23 -31.48 -18.82 32.79
C ASN A 23 -32.43 -18.82 31.59
N THR A 24 -32.66 -20.01 31.05
CA THR A 24 -33.47 -20.23 29.85
C THR A 24 -34.93 -19.93 30.10
N THR A 25 -35.47 -20.28 31.28
CA THR A 25 -36.89 -20.05 31.60
C THR A 25 -37.20 -18.56 31.66
N THR A 26 -36.41 -17.79 32.40
CA THR A 26 -36.59 -16.33 32.52
C THR A 26 -36.43 -15.61 31.18
N THR A 27 -35.51 -16.08 30.33
CA THR A 27 -35.32 -15.51 28.99
C THR A 27 -36.51 -15.81 28.09
N MET A 28 -37.11 -16.99 28.21
CA MET A 28 -38.33 -17.33 27.47
C MET A 28 -39.51 -16.46 27.93
N ASP A 29 -39.68 -16.26 29.25
CA ASP A 29 -40.71 -15.38 29.80
C ASP A 29 -40.58 -13.94 29.27
N ILE A 30 -39.35 -13.42 29.18
CA ILE A 30 -39.05 -12.10 28.59
C ILE A 30 -39.42 -12.06 27.10
N LEU A 31 -39.11 -13.12 26.34
CA LEU A 31 -39.44 -13.18 24.92
C LEU A 31 -40.96 -13.21 24.68
N GLU A 32 -41.70 -13.98 25.48
CA GLU A 32 -43.17 -14.01 25.44
C GLU A 32 -43.77 -12.64 25.79
N GLU A 33 -43.20 -11.94 26.77
CA GLU A 33 -43.63 -10.59 27.12
C GLU A 33 -43.36 -9.59 25.98
N LEU A 34 -42.18 -9.65 25.35
CA LEU A 34 -41.84 -8.81 24.20
C LEU A 34 -42.78 -9.07 23.02
N GLU A 35 -43.06 -10.35 22.73
CA GLU A 35 -43.98 -10.76 21.67
C GLU A 35 -45.40 -10.26 21.94
N ARG A 36 -45.91 -10.45 23.16
CA ARG A 36 -47.23 -9.96 23.59
C ARG A 36 -47.35 -8.44 23.43
N ASN A 37 -46.27 -7.71 23.67
CA ASN A 37 -46.22 -6.25 23.54
C ASN A 37 -45.98 -5.77 22.10
N SER A 38 -45.88 -6.67 21.12
CA SER A 38 -45.59 -6.33 19.71
C SER A 38 -44.39 -5.40 19.56
N TRP A 39 -43.29 -5.74 20.26
CA TRP A 39 -42.08 -4.91 20.32
C TRP A 39 -41.48 -4.62 18.93
N ILE A 40 -41.65 -5.55 17.98
CA ILE A 40 -41.38 -5.33 16.56
C ILE A 40 -42.63 -4.73 15.93
N ASN A 41 -42.51 -3.48 15.49
CA ASN A 41 -43.60 -2.77 14.83
C ASN A 41 -43.15 -2.23 13.47
N ARG A 42 -44.07 -1.57 12.75
CA ARG A 42 -43.79 -0.97 11.43
C ARG A 42 -42.68 0.10 11.45
N GLY A 43 -42.41 0.68 12.62
CA GLY A 43 -41.36 1.68 12.85
C GLY A 43 -39.97 1.08 13.10
N THR A 44 -39.88 -0.23 13.39
CA THR A 44 -38.61 -0.91 13.61
C THR A 44 -37.78 -0.91 12.33
N ARG A 45 -36.50 -0.52 12.43
CA ARG A 45 -35.58 -0.37 11.28
C ARG A 45 -34.41 -1.34 11.31
N ALA A 46 -33.94 -1.69 12.49
CA ALA A 46 -32.87 -2.66 12.69
C ALA A 46 -33.08 -3.34 14.04
N ILE A 47 -32.82 -4.64 14.07
CA ILE A 47 -32.74 -5.44 15.28
C ILE A 47 -31.34 -6.01 15.35
N PHE A 48 -30.64 -5.73 16.45
CA PHE A 48 -29.32 -6.27 16.74
C PHE A 48 -29.46 -7.35 17.81
N PHE A 49 -28.85 -8.51 17.56
CA PHE A 49 -28.66 -9.55 18.54
C PHE A 49 -27.17 -9.78 18.71
N ASP A 50 -26.64 -9.35 19.85
CA ASP A 50 -25.22 -9.35 20.16
C ASP A 50 -24.91 -10.35 21.26
N VAL A 51 -23.95 -11.22 21.00
CA VAL A 51 -23.46 -12.22 21.95
C VAL A 51 -21.94 -12.27 21.90
N ILE A 52 -21.32 -12.28 23.07
CA ILE A 52 -19.88 -12.48 23.22
C ILE A 52 -19.66 -13.86 23.83
N VAL A 53 -18.88 -14.69 23.15
CA VAL A 53 -18.53 -16.04 23.59
C VAL A 53 -17.02 -16.10 23.81
N TYR A 54 -16.58 -16.70 24.91
CA TYR A 54 -15.15 -16.93 25.19
C TYR A 54 -14.84 -18.43 25.16
N ASN A 55 -13.83 -18.82 24.39
CA ASN A 55 -13.32 -20.19 24.36
C ASN A 55 -12.00 -20.27 25.16
N PRO A 56 -11.98 -20.90 26.35
CA PRO A 56 -10.81 -20.97 27.21
C PRO A 56 -9.70 -21.88 26.67
N ASN A 57 -10.02 -22.88 25.83
CA ASN A 57 -9.04 -23.84 25.33
C ASN A 57 -8.04 -23.20 24.35
N ILE A 58 -8.51 -22.22 23.57
CA ILE A 58 -7.69 -21.49 22.58
C ILE A 58 -7.49 -20.02 22.95
N ASN A 59 -8.08 -19.57 24.07
CA ASN A 59 -8.02 -18.19 24.56
C ASN A 59 -8.44 -17.17 23.48
N LEU A 60 -9.64 -17.38 22.92
CA LEU A 60 -10.24 -16.48 21.92
C LEU A 60 -11.62 -16.01 22.38
N PHE A 61 -11.87 -14.72 22.21
CA PHE A 61 -13.19 -14.12 22.32
C PHE A 61 -13.80 -14.04 20.93
N CYS A 62 -15.09 -14.37 20.82
CA CYS A 62 -15.85 -14.29 19.59
C CYS A 62 -17.04 -13.35 19.84
N HIS A 63 -17.09 -12.26 19.10
CA HIS A 63 -18.24 -11.36 19.07
C HIS A 63 -19.12 -11.74 17.89
N VAL A 64 -20.35 -12.15 18.19
CA VAL A 64 -21.37 -12.54 17.21
C VAL A 64 -22.46 -11.47 17.23
N ARG A 65 -22.63 -10.79 16.10
CA ARG A 65 -23.68 -9.80 15.86
C ARG A 65 -24.55 -10.27 14.72
N LEU A 66 -25.82 -10.53 15.02
CA LEU A 66 -26.86 -10.80 14.03
C LEU A 66 -27.69 -9.53 13.87
N LEU A 67 -27.81 -9.05 12.64
CA LEU A 67 -28.54 -7.84 12.31
C LEU A 67 -29.67 -8.17 11.34
N ALA A 68 -30.91 -7.86 11.72
CA ALA A 68 -32.07 -7.89 10.84
C ALA A 68 -32.51 -6.45 10.51
N GLU A 69 -32.33 -6.02 9.27
CA GLU A 69 -32.75 -4.70 8.79
C GLU A 69 -34.15 -4.74 8.19
N TYR A 70 -34.98 -3.78 8.56
CA TYR A 70 -36.36 -3.63 8.09
C TYR A 70 -36.47 -2.33 7.28
N PRO A 71 -36.29 -2.37 5.95
CA PRO A 71 -36.41 -1.18 5.12
C PRO A 71 -37.86 -0.65 5.11
N SER A 72 -38.04 0.61 4.73
CA SER A 72 -39.36 1.26 4.70
C SER A 72 -40.34 0.62 3.72
N SER A 73 -39.82 -0.08 2.71
CA SER A 73 -40.58 -0.91 1.77
C SER A 73 -41.13 -2.21 2.40
N GLY A 74 -40.71 -2.58 3.60
CA GLY A 74 -41.01 -3.86 4.24
C GLY A 74 -39.99 -4.95 3.89
N GLY A 75 -40.21 -6.15 4.43
CA GLY A 75 -39.25 -7.26 4.38
C GLY A 75 -38.19 -7.17 5.49
N ALA A 76 -37.40 -8.23 5.65
CA ALA A 76 -36.29 -8.32 6.58
C ALA A 76 -35.03 -8.75 5.83
N ILE A 77 -33.95 -7.99 5.97
CA ILE A 77 -32.65 -8.27 5.37
C ILE A 77 -31.70 -8.70 6.48
N PRO A 78 -31.39 -10.00 6.60
CA PRO A 78 -30.46 -10.50 7.60
C PRO A 78 -29.01 -10.24 7.17
N SER A 79 -28.17 -9.92 8.13
CA SER A 79 -26.72 -9.82 8.00
C SER A 79 -26.06 -10.32 9.27
N THR A 80 -24.87 -10.90 9.13
CA THR A 80 -24.15 -11.53 10.23
C THR A 80 -22.71 -11.04 10.26
N SER A 81 -22.23 -10.64 11.44
CA SER A 81 -20.83 -10.31 11.68
C SER A 81 -20.30 -11.19 12.80
N ILE A 82 -19.27 -11.98 12.51
CA ILE A 82 -18.63 -12.87 13.47
C ILE A 82 -17.16 -12.51 13.51
N GLN A 83 -16.68 -12.06 14.67
CA GLN A 83 -15.33 -11.51 14.83
C GLN A 83 -14.64 -12.22 15.99
N ALA A 84 -13.56 -12.94 15.69
CA ALA A 84 -12.76 -13.65 16.68
C ALA A 84 -11.47 -12.89 16.98
N VAL A 85 -11.20 -12.63 18.26
CA VAL A 85 -10.07 -11.80 18.72
C VAL A 85 -9.43 -12.42 19.95
N LYS A 86 -8.09 -12.44 19.99
CA LYS A 86 -7.31 -12.76 21.18
C LYS A 86 -7.08 -11.51 22.02
N LEU A 87 -7.93 -11.27 23.02
CA LEU A 87 -7.81 -10.13 23.93
C LEU A 87 -6.73 -10.35 25.00
N ILE A 88 -6.68 -11.55 25.59
CA ILE A 88 -5.68 -11.90 26.61
C ILE A 88 -4.42 -12.40 25.91
N ARG A 89 -3.41 -11.53 25.75
CA ARG A 89 -2.26 -11.81 24.89
C ARG A 89 -1.16 -12.64 25.56
N TYR A 90 -0.69 -12.29 26.75
CA TYR A 90 0.53 -12.87 27.34
C TYR A 90 0.24 -13.95 28.37
N THR A 91 -0.11 -15.16 27.91
CA THR A 91 -0.41 -16.30 28.81
C THR A 91 0.46 -17.51 28.52
N SER A 92 0.62 -17.87 27.25
CA SER A 92 1.40 -19.05 26.85
C SER A 92 2.87 -18.69 26.55
N PHE A 93 3.75 -19.69 26.57
CA PHE A 93 5.15 -19.55 26.14
C PHE A 93 5.27 -18.94 24.73
N MET A 94 4.42 -19.37 23.78
CA MET A 94 4.39 -18.82 22.42
C MET A 94 4.00 -17.34 22.38
N ASP A 95 3.25 -16.87 23.38
CA ASP A 95 2.85 -15.47 23.46
C ASP A 95 4.01 -14.59 23.92
N TYR A 96 4.83 -15.07 24.87
CA TYR A 96 6.08 -14.39 25.26
C TYR A 96 7.11 -14.40 24.14
N PHE A 97 7.14 -15.45 23.31
CA PHE A 97 7.95 -15.46 22.10
C PHE A 97 7.49 -14.39 21.10
N THR A 98 6.18 -14.20 20.95
CA THR A 98 5.60 -13.12 20.13
C THR A 98 5.97 -11.73 20.67
N LEU A 99 5.89 -11.53 21.99
CA LEU A 99 6.31 -10.27 22.64
C LEU A 99 7.77 -9.92 22.32
N THR A 100 8.65 -10.92 22.23
CA THR A 100 10.06 -10.69 21.86
C THR A 100 10.17 -10.06 20.46
N PHE A 101 9.38 -10.54 19.49
CA PHE A 101 9.35 -9.96 18.15
C PHE A 101 8.70 -8.58 18.11
N GLU A 102 7.73 -8.29 18.96
CA GLU A 102 7.13 -6.95 19.07
C GLU A 102 8.15 -5.92 19.58
N ILE A 103 8.97 -6.32 20.55
CA ILE A 103 10.07 -5.48 21.05
C ILE A 103 11.09 -5.25 19.93
N ILE A 104 11.49 -6.30 19.21
CA ILE A 104 12.41 -6.18 18.06
C ILE A 104 11.82 -5.26 16.98
N PHE A 105 10.54 -5.43 16.63
CA PHE A 105 9.85 -4.59 15.66
C PHE A 105 9.85 -3.12 16.08
N THR A 106 9.58 -2.85 17.35
CA THR A 106 9.60 -1.49 17.92
C THR A 106 11.00 -0.88 17.82
N VAL A 107 12.05 -1.63 18.17
CA VAL A 107 13.44 -1.18 18.04
C VAL A 107 13.79 -0.88 16.57
N ILE A 108 13.40 -1.74 15.64
CA ILE A 108 13.61 -1.52 14.20
C ILE A 108 12.89 -0.25 13.73
N ALA A 109 11.65 -0.01 14.15
CA ALA A 109 10.91 1.21 13.81
C ALA A 109 11.62 2.48 14.31
N PHE A 110 12.19 2.45 15.53
CA PHE A 110 12.99 3.56 16.04
C PHE A 110 14.31 3.75 15.28
N LEU A 111 15.00 2.67 14.89
CA LEU A 111 16.20 2.78 14.05
C LEU A 111 15.87 3.38 12.68
N GLN A 112 14.75 2.99 12.07
CA GLN A 112 14.26 3.56 10.81
C GLN A 112 13.87 5.04 10.96
N LEU A 113 13.32 5.44 12.10
CA LEU A 113 13.05 6.85 12.40
C LEU A 113 14.34 7.68 12.37
N ILE A 114 15.41 7.19 13.01
CA ILE A 114 16.71 7.88 13.04
C ILE A 114 17.29 7.97 11.62
N GLU A 115 17.31 6.88 10.87
CA GLU A 115 17.79 6.85 9.49
C GLU A 115 17.02 7.84 8.60
N CYS A 116 15.69 7.78 8.65
CA CYS A 116 14.81 8.66 7.87
C CYS A 116 14.99 10.13 8.26
N SER A 117 15.17 10.42 9.55
CA SER A 117 15.40 11.79 10.02
C SER A 117 16.70 12.35 9.43
N ILE A 118 17.80 11.58 9.49
CA ILE A 118 19.09 11.98 8.91
C ILE A 118 18.97 12.20 7.40
N GLU A 119 18.24 11.33 6.68
CA GLU A 119 18.00 11.49 5.24
C GLU A 119 17.23 12.78 4.91
N ILE A 120 16.18 13.08 5.68
CA ILE A 120 15.36 14.28 5.50
C ILE A 120 16.21 15.53 5.77
N PHE A 121 17.04 15.54 6.81
CA PHE A 121 17.94 16.67 7.08
C PHE A 121 18.94 16.93 5.94
N LYS A 122 19.46 15.87 5.30
CA LYS A 122 20.41 15.99 4.18
C LYS A 122 19.75 16.39 2.86
N LYS A 123 18.61 15.77 2.51
CA LYS A 123 17.97 15.88 1.19
C LYS A 123 16.81 16.88 1.15
N ARG A 124 16.27 17.30 2.30
CA ARG A 124 15.11 18.22 2.42
C ARG A 124 13.96 17.79 1.50
N LEU A 125 13.48 18.68 0.63
CA LEU A 125 12.36 18.43 -0.29
C LEU A 125 12.69 17.41 -1.39
N LEU A 126 13.98 17.23 -1.75
CA LEU A 126 14.39 16.21 -2.72
C LEU A 126 14.15 14.78 -2.20
N PHE A 127 13.96 14.61 -0.89
CA PHE A 127 13.59 13.32 -0.30
C PHE A 127 12.23 12.82 -0.82
N LEU A 128 11.22 13.70 -0.88
CA LEU A 128 9.84 13.33 -1.24
C LEU A 128 9.65 13.08 -2.74
N LEU A 129 10.58 13.56 -3.56
CA LEU A 129 10.54 13.35 -5.02
C LEU A 129 10.96 11.92 -5.41
N ASN A 130 11.68 11.20 -4.54
CA ASN A 130 12.04 9.81 -4.80
C ASN A 130 10.94 8.86 -4.31
N LEU A 131 10.34 8.10 -5.23
CA LEU A 131 9.26 7.15 -4.94
C LEU A 131 9.59 6.19 -3.78
N TRP A 132 10.82 5.66 -3.76
CA TRP A 132 11.24 4.72 -2.71
C TRP A 132 11.33 5.36 -1.32
N ASN A 133 11.75 6.63 -1.26
CA ASN A 133 11.84 7.35 0.00
C ASN A 133 10.44 7.70 0.53
N SER A 134 9.48 7.98 -0.36
CA SER A 134 8.07 8.15 0.00
C SER A 134 7.45 6.85 0.54
N ILE A 135 7.78 5.69 -0.05
CA ILE A 135 7.36 4.38 0.49
C ILE A 135 7.97 4.14 1.88
N ASP A 136 9.25 4.44 2.07
CA ASP A 136 9.92 4.31 3.37
C ASP A 136 9.27 5.20 4.43
N LEU A 137 8.87 6.43 4.07
CA LEU A 137 8.15 7.34 4.97
C LEU A 137 6.74 6.82 5.32
N ILE A 138 6.00 6.29 4.35
CA ILE A 138 4.67 5.69 4.58
C ILE A 138 4.79 4.49 5.52
N LEU A 139 5.77 3.61 5.31
CA LEU A 139 6.04 2.48 6.20
C LEU A 139 6.39 2.93 7.61
N LEU A 140 7.18 4.00 7.75
CA LEU A 140 7.52 4.57 9.06
C LEU A 140 6.25 5.02 9.79
N ILE A 141 5.40 5.82 9.14
CA ILE A 141 4.14 6.31 9.71
C ILE A 141 3.24 5.13 10.13
N LEU A 142 3.06 4.16 9.24
CA LEU A 142 2.25 2.97 9.51
C LEU A 142 2.79 2.13 10.67
N SER A 143 4.12 1.99 10.79
CA SER A 143 4.74 1.24 11.89
C SER A 143 4.45 1.87 13.25
N PHE A 144 4.53 3.21 13.36
CA PHE A 144 4.19 3.93 14.58
C PHE A 144 2.69 3.88 14.87
N LEU A 145 1.84 3.92 13.85
CA LEU A 145 0.39 3.71 14.02
C LEU A 145 0.10 2.31 14.56
N CYS A 146 0.75 1.26 14.04
CA CYS A 146 0.59 -0.11 14.56
C CYS A 146 1.00 -0.20 16.03
N ILE A 147 2.13 0.38 16.41
CA ILE A 147 2.59 0.42 17.82
C ILE A 147 1.58 1.17 18.70
N LEU A 148 1.08 2.32 18.22
CA LEU A 148 0.10 3.13 18.94
C LEU A 148 -1.21 2.35 19.16
N PHE A 149 -1.77 1.75 18.09
CA PHE A 149 -3.01 0.98 18.18
C PHE A 149 -2.87 -0.24 19.08
N GLU A 150 -1.74 -0.95 19.03
CA GLU A 150 -1.53 -2.11 19.88
C GLU A 150 -1.38 -1.72 21.36
N LEU A 151 -0.74 -0.58 21.64
CA LEU A 151 -0.67 -0.02 22.99
C LEU A 151 -2.06 0.42 23.50
N LEU A 152 -2.85 1.09 22.66
CA LEU A 152 -4.23 1.47 23.00
C LEU A 152 -5.12 0.25 23.25
N ASN A 153 -4.98 -0.80 22.43
CA ASN A 153 -5.69 -2.07 22.62
C ASN A 153 -5.31 -2.75 23.94
N TYR A 154 -4.02 -2.78 24.29
CA TYR A 154 -3.55 -3.36 25.55
C TYR A 154 -4.10 -2.60 26.77
N LEU A 155 -4.02 -1.26 26.77
CA LEU A 155 -4.54 -0.43 27.87
C LEU A 155 -6.07 -0.58 28.01
N SER A 156 -6.78 -0.56 26.88
CA SER A 156 -8.25 -0.70 26.87
C SER A 156 -8.66 -2.09 27.37
N THR A 157 -8.02 -3.15 26.88
CA THR A 157 -8.31 -4.53 27.31
C THR A 157 -8.12 -4.69 28.82
N LYS A 158 -7.00 -4.18 29.36
CA LYS A 158 -6.71 -4.27 30.79
C LYS A 158 -7.77 -3.56 31.65
N LYS A 159 -8.24 -2.41 31.20
CA LYS A 159 -9.30 -1.65 31.88
C LYS A 159 -10.63 -2.41 31.84
N TYR A 160 -11.12 -2.73 30.64
CA TYR A 160 -12.43 -3.35 30.45
C TYR A 160 -12.51 -4.75 31.08
N LEU A 161 -11.49 -5.60 30.88
CA LEU A 161 -11.49 -6.94 31.47
C LEU A 161 -11.37 -6.90 33.01
N GLY A 162 -10.65 -5.90 33.55
CA GLY A 162 -10.55 -5.69 35.00
C GLY A 162 -11.85 -5.22 35.66
N GLU A 163 -12.71 -4.51 34.92
CA GLU A 163 -14.05 -4.11 35.38
C GLU A 163 -15.03 -5.29 35.34
N LEU A 164 -14.93 -6.16 34.35
CA LEU A 164 -15.84 -7.31 34.20
C LEU A 164 -15.66 -8.41 35.22
N LEU A 165 -14.44 -8.58 35.73
CA LEU A 165 -14.22 -9.49 36.87
C LEU A 165 -14.96 -9.02 38.15
N LYS A 166 -15.49 -7.79 38.18
CA LYS A 166 -16.20 -7.22 39.34
C LYS A 166 -17.72 -7.25 39.20
N ILE A 167 -18.26 -7.44 37.99
CA ILE A 167 -19.70 -7.38 37.72
C ILE A 167 -20.13 -8.72 37.08
N GLU A 168 -20.96 -9.49 37.79
CA GLU A 168 -21.26 -10.87 37.40
C GLU A 168 -22.43 -11.02 36.41
N ASN A 169 -23.39 -10.08 36.44
CA ASN A 169 -24.69 -10.20 35.75
C ASN A 169 -25.00 -9.06 34.76
N ASP A 170 -24.00 -8.30 34.34
CA ASP A 170 -24.18 -7.24 33.33
C ASP A 170 -23.53 -7.64 31.99
N TYR A 171 -24.03 -7.06 30.90
CA TYR A 171 -23.48 -7.31 29.56
C TYR A 171 -22.22 -6.46 29.34
N PRO A 172 -21.05 -7.09 29.06
CA PRO A 172 -19.85 -6.36 28.68
C PRO A 172 -20.01 -5.72 27.30
N ASN A 173 -20.02 -4.39 27.23
CA ASN A 173 -19.90 -3.73 25.94
C ASN A 173 -18.45 -3.75 25.45
N PHE A 174 -18.11 -4.72 24.59
CA PHE A 174 -16.79 -4.82 23.96
C PHE A 174 -16.72 -4.25 22.54
N ASP A 175 -17.76 -3.58 22.05
CA ASP A 175 -17.78 -3.09 20.66
C ASP A 175 -16.58 -2.23 20.30
N GLU A 176 -16.24 -1.28 21.19
CA GLU A 176 -15.09 -0.39 20.99
C GLU A 176 -13.77 -1.16 21.03
N LEU A 177 -13.68 -2.18 21.88
CA LEU A 177 -12.48 -3.01 22.01
C LEU A 177 -12.25 -3.89 20.77
N PHE A 178 -13.30 -4.54 20.27
CA PHE A 178 -13.24 -5.31 19.02
C PHE A 178 -12.94 -4.40 17.83
N ALA A 179 -13.56 -3.22 17.75
CA ALA A 179 -13.30 -2.27 16.67
C ALA A 179 -11.85 -1.78 16.68
N LEU A 180 -11.29 -1.42 17.84
CA LEU A 180 -9.89 -1.03 17.97
C LEU A 180 -8.94 -2.16 17.56
N LYS A 181 -9.27 -3.42 17.89
CA LYS A 181 -8.43 -4.55 17.53
C LYS A 181 -8.49 -4.87 16.03
N ILE A 182 -9.68 -4.87 15.44
CA ILE A 182 -9.85 -5.07 13.99
C ILE A 182 -9.14 -3.97 13.19
N ASN A 183 -9.25 -2.72 13.64
CA ASN A 183 -8.51 -1.63 13.01
C ASN A 183 -6.99 -1.83 13.12
N SER A 184 -6.48 -2.26 14.28
CA SER A 184 -5.06 -2.61 14.44
C SER A 184 -4.61 -3.69 13.45
N ASP A 185 -5.39 -4.77 13.33
CA ASP A 185 -5.09 -5.88 12.43
C ASP A 185 -5.15 -5.45 10.95
N PHE A 186 -6.06 -4.53 10.60
CA PHE A 186 -6.11 -3.90 9.27
C PHE A 186 -4.83 -3.10 8.97
N TYR A 187 -4.41 -2.21 9.88
CA TYR A 187 -3.17 -1.45 9.70
C TYR A 187 -1.93 -2.34 9.63
N LEU A 188 -1.88 -3.41 10.43
CA LEU A 188 -0.83 -4.42 10.37
C LEU A 188 -0.78 -5.09 8.99
N GLY A 189 -1.94 -5.50 8.47
CA GLY A 189 -2.07 -6.11 7.13
C GLY A 189 -1.57 -5.17 6.02
N VAL A 190 -1.96 -3.90 6.06
CA VAL A 190 -1.48 -2.89 5.10
C VAL A 190 0.04 -2.68 5.21
N THR A 191 0.57 -2.60 6.43
CA THR A 191 2.01 -2.46 6.68
C THR A 191 2.80 -3.64 6.11
N LEU A 192 2.32 -4.86 6.33
CA LEU A 192 2.93 -6.08 5.78
C LEU A 192 2.90 -6.08 4.25
N ALA A 193 1.77 -5.72 3.62
CA ALA A 193 1.67 -5.64 2.17
C ALA A 193 2.68 -4.66 1.57
N ILE A 194 2.81 -3.46 2.14
CA ILE A 194 3.79 -2.47 1.67
C ILE A 194 5.23 -2.93 1.94
N THR A 195 5.47 -3.66 3.04
CA THR A 195 6.78 -4.24 3.34
C THR A 195 7.19 -5.28 2.28
N TRP A 196 6.25 -6.10 1.79
CA TRP A 196 6.48 -6.97 0.64
C TRP A 196 6.83 -6.17 -0.62
N PHE A 197 6.15 -5.06 -0.90
CA PHE A 197 6.51 -4.18 -2.01
C PHE A 197 7.91 -3.58 -1.87
N LYS A 198 8.36 -3.29 -0.65
CA LYS A 198 9.72 -2.77 -0.39
C LYS A 198 10.82 -3.74 -0.84
N ILE A 199 10.54 -5.03 -0.94
CA ILE A 199 11.51 -6.02 -1.47
C ILE A 199 11.95 -5.66 -2.90
N PHE A 200 11.06 -5.11 -3.74
CA PHE A 200 11.40 -4.67 -5.10
C PHE A 200 12.51 -3.60 -5.14
N LYS A 201 12.66 -2.79 -4.08
CA LYS A 201 13.77 -1.83 -3.94
C LYS A 201 15.12 -2.56 -3.98
N TYR A 202 15.21 -3.69 -3.28
CA TYR A 202 16.43 -4.47 -3.11
C TYR A 202 16.66 -5.48 -4.23
N LEU A 203 15.62 -5.88 -4.98
CA LEU A 203 15.74 -6.78 -6.14
C LEU A 203 16.39 -6.13 -7.38
N ASN A 204 16.75 -4.84 -7.30
CA ASN A 204 17.46 -4.09 -8.35
C ASN A 204 18.92 -4.54 -8.62
N ILE A 205 19.32 -5.72 -8.14
CA ILE A 205 20.69 -6.26 -8.26
C ILE A 205 20.90 -6.89 -9.65
N ASN A 206 19.84 -7.41 -10.31
CA ASN A 206 19.95 -8.03 -11.63
C ASN A 206 19.59 -7.06 -12.79
N LYS A 207 20.27 -7.19 -13.95
CA LYS A 207 20.02 -6.39 -15.19
C LYS A 207 18.55 -6.42 -15.58
N THR A 208 17.96 -7.61 -15.57
CA THR A 208 16.57 -7.83 -15.98
C THR A 208 15.59 -7.09 -15.08
N MET A 209 15.80 -7.13 -13.75
CA MET A 209 14.94 -6.44 -12.80
C MET A 209 15.11 -4.91 -12.85
N LEU A 210 16.35 -4.43 -13.08
CA LEU A 210 16.61 -3.02 -13.28
C LEU A 210 15.91 -2.49 -14.55
N LEU A 211 15.96 -3.27 -15.64
CA LEU A 211 15.27 -2.95 -16.90
C LEU A 211 13.76 -2.86 -16.68
N LEU A 212 13.15 -3.85 -16.00
CA LEU A 212 11.73 -3.82 -15.68
C LEU A 212 11.33 -2.60 -14.84
N ASN A 213 12.10 -2.30 -13.78
CA ASN A 213 11.81 -1.14 -12.93
C ASN A 213 11.97 0.20 -13.66
N LYS A 214 13.00 0.34 -14.52
CA LYS A 214 13.16 1.53 -15.37
C LYS A 214 11.99 1.65 -16.36
N THR A 215 11.57 0.53 -16.96
CA THR A 215 10.41 0.49 -17.88
C THR A 215 9.14 0.96 -17.20
N ILE A 216 8.80 0.38 -16.05
CA ILE A 216 7.63 0.79 -15.28
C ILE A 216 7.71 2.28 -14.94
N SER A 217 8.82 2.75 -14.37
CA SER A 217 8.96 4.15 -13.97
C SER A 217 8.89 5.13 -15.14
N SER A 218 9.36 4.74 -16.32
CA SER A 218 9.35 5.57 -17.52
C SER A 218 7.98 5.64 -18.18
N CYS A 219 7.21 4.55 -18.21
CA CYS A 219 5.86 4.56 -18.79
C CYS A 219 4.78 5.10 -17.84
N LEU A 220 5.09 5.37 -16.56
CA LEU A 220 4.11 5.86 -15.57
C LEU A 220 3.33 7.08 -16.06
N ASN A 221 3.99 8.05 -16.70
CA ASN A 221 3.31 9.26 -17.17
C ASN A 221 2.33 8.96 -18.32
N GLU A 222 2.72 8.10 -19.26
CA GLU A 222 1.88 7.69 -20.39
C GLU A 222 0.70 6.82 -19.91
N ILE A 223 0.97 5.90 -18.98
CA ILE A 223 -0.07 5.09 -18.31
C ILE A 223 -1.03 5.99 -17.55
N PHE A 224 -0.56 7.03 -16.85
CA PHE A 224 -1.44 7.92 -16.09
C PHE A 224 -2.38 8.72 -17.01
N ALA A 225 -1.85 9.25 -18.12
CA ALA A 225 -2.65 9.93 -19.13
C ALA A 225 -3.70 8.98 -19.76
N PHE A 226 -3.29 7.77 -20.11
CA PHE A 226 -4.20 6.75 -20.61
C PHE A 226 -5.27 6.33 -19.59
N THR A 227 -4.86 6.13 -18.33
CA THR A 227 -5.77 5.78 -17.22
C THR A 227 -6.82 6.85 -17.02
N SER A 228 -6.48 8.13 -17.25
CA SER A 228 -7.45 9.23 -17.20
C SER A 228 -8.54 9.10 -18.27
N VAL A 229 -8.16 8.74 -19.51
CA VAL A 229 -9.11 8.45 -20.60
C VAL A 229 -9.97 7.22 -20.27
N PHE A 230 -9.35 6.15 -19.79
CA PHE A 230 -10.06 4.96 -19.33
C PHE A 230 -11.09 5.30 -18.25
N LEU A 231 -10.72 6.09 -17.25
CA LEU A 231 -11.60 6.41 -16.13
C LEU A 231 -12.85 7.17 -16.58
N ILE A 232 -12.74 8.05 -17.59
CA ILE A 232 -13.89 8.77 -18.16
C ILE A 232 -14.88 7.77 -18.79
N ILE A 233 -14.39 6.85 -19.63
CA ILE A 233 -15.23 5.82 -20.27
C ILE A 233 -15.82 4.90 -19.19
N PHE A 234 -14.99 4.46 -18.24
CA PHE A 234 -15.38 3.56 -17.17
C PHE A 234 -16.49 4.16 -16.28
N LEU A 235 -16.36 5.44 -15.90
CA LEU A 235 -17.37 6.14 -15.12
C LEU A 235 -18.66 6.36 -15.93
N ALA A 236 -18.56 6.64 -17.23
CA ALA A 236 -19.72 6.75 -18.10
C ALA A 236 -20.52 5.42 -18.17
N TYR A 237 -19.83 4.30 -18.35
CA TYR A 237 -20.46 2.97 -18.32
C TYR A 237 -20.98 2.58 -16.92
N THR A 238 -20.30 2.99 -15.86
CA THR A 238 -20.77 2.81 -14.48
C THR A 238 -22.09 3.53 -14.26
N GLN A 239 -22.17 4.80 -14.66
CA GLN A 239 -23.38 5.60 -14.54
C GLN A 239 -24.51 5.04 -15.41
N LEU A 240 -24.20 4.66 -16.65
CA LEU A 240 -25.18 4.10 -17.57
C LEU A 240 -25.75 2.77 -17.06
N GLY A 241 -24.88 1.85 -16.60
CA GLY A 241 -25.33 0.58 -16.04
C GLY A 241 -26.11 0.73 -14.73
N TRP A 242 -25.72 1.68 -13.86
CA TRP A 242 -26.48 2.01 -12.66
C TRP A 242 -27.91 2.48 -13.01
N ILE A 243 -28.06 3.33 -14.03
CA ILE A 243 -29.37 3.84 -14.46
C ILE A 243 -30.22 2.75 -15.13
N LEU A 244 -29.61 1.93 -16.01
CA LEU A 244 -30.34 0.89 -16.75
C LEU A 244 -30.74 -0.30 -15.87
N PHE A 245 -29.82 -0.80 -15.05
CA PHE A 245 -29.97 -2.07 -14.35
C PHE A 245 -30.19 -1.92 -12.85
N GLY A 246 -29.91 -0.75 -12.26
CA GLY A 246 -29.89 -0.59 -10.80
C GLY A 246 -31.22 -0.78 -10.08
N ARG A 247 -32.35 -0.74 -10.81
CA ARG A 247 -33.68 -1.06 -10.26
C ARG A 247 -34.00 -2.55 -10.27
N TYR A 248 -33.30 -3.33 -11.09
CA TYR A 248 -33.64 -4.72 -11.38
C TYR A 248 -32.60 -5.70 -10.83
N LEU A 249 -31.33 -5.30 -10.77
CA LEU A 249 -30.22 -6.17 -10.36
C LEU A 249 -29.56 -5.66 -9.09
N THR A 250 -29.30 -6.56 -8.16
CA THR A 250 -28.61 -6.30 -6.90
C THR A 250 -27.18 -5.80 -7.12
N GLU A 251 -26.49 -6.33 -8.13
CA GLU A 251 -25.13 -5.95 -8.52
C GLU A 251 -25.04 -4.52 -9.06
N TRP A 252 -26.17 -3.91 -9.39
CA TRP A 252 -26.24 -2.55 -9.91
C TRP A 252 -26.96 -1.61 -8.96
N ARG A 253 -27.31 -2.03 -7.74
CA ARG A 253 -28.20 -1.25 -6.85
C ARG A 253 -27.65 0.12 -6.43
N SER A 254 -26.32 0.26 -6.36
CA SER A 254 -25.68 1.52 -5.99
C SER A 254 -24.52 1.82 -6.93
N PHE A 255 -24.19 3.11 -7.06
CA PHE A 255 -23.06 3.55 -7.87
C PHE A 255 -21.74 2.88 -7.45
N ARG A 256 -21.50 2.74 -6.14
CA ARG A 256 -20.29 2.07 -5.61
C ARG A 256 -20.23 0.59 -5.98
N ILE A 257 -21.34 -0.14 -5.85
CA ILE A 257 -21.37 -1.56 -6.19
C ILE A 257 -21.24 -1.73 -7.71
N SER A 258 -21.85 -0.84 -8.49
CA SER A 258 -21.72 -0.83 -9.95
C SER A 258 -20.26 -0.74 -10.42
N ILE A 259 -19.41 0.06 -9.75
CA ILE A 259 -17.97 0.11 -10.04
C ILE A 259 -17.33 -1.28 -9.90
N PHE A 260 -17.62 -1.99 -8.81
CA PHE A 260 -17.09 -3.35 -8.60
C PHE A 260 -17.64 -4.35 -9.61
N THR A 261 -18.92 -4.23 -9.97
CA THR A 261 -19.56 -5.07 -10.98
C THR A 261 -18.90 -4.86 -12.35
N LEU A 262 -18.55 -3.62 -12.73
CA LEU A 262 -17.76 -3.34 -13.92
C LEU A 262 -16.38 -3.98 -13.89
N PHE A 263 -15.65 -3.90 -12.78
CA PHE A 263 -14.37 -4.60 -12.66
C PHE A 263 -14.52 -6.12 -12.77
N ARG A 264 -15.58 -6.71 -12.22
CA ARG A 264 -15.90 -8.14 -12.39
C ARG A 264 -16.18 -8.50 -13.85
N MET A 265 -16.89 -7.64 -14.57
CA MET A 265 -17.12 -7.80 -16.01
C MET A 265 -15.81 -7.85 -16.81
N ILE A 266 -14.77 -7.09 -16.44
CA ILE A 266 -13.45 -7.16 -17.10
C ILE A 266 -12.82 -8.54 -16.92
N LEU A 267 -13.02 -9.18 -15.75
CA LEU A 267 -12.54 -10.53 -15.46
C LEU A 267 -13.38 -11.62 -16.14
N GLY A 268 -14.45 -11.25 -16.84
CA GLY A 268 -15.37 -12.19 -17.51
C GLY A 268 -16.49 -12.72 -16.61
N ASP A 269 -16.66 -12.18 -15.41
CA ASP A 269 -17.76 -12.54 -14.50
C ASP A 269 -18.96 -11.61 -14.74
N PHE A 270 -19.92 -12.09 -15.54
CA PHE A 270 -21.16 -11.38 -15.82
C PHE A 270 -22.34 -12.32 -16.08
N ASP A 271 -23.50 -11.95 -15.55
CA ASP A 271 -24.75 -12.67 -15.79
C ASP A 271 -25.51 -12.07 -16.98
N LEU A 272 -25.23 -12.65 -18.16
CA LEU A 272 -25.90 -12.29 -19.41
C LEU A 272 -27.41 -12.53 -19.38
N TYR A 273 -27.87 -13.57 -18.70
CA TYR A 273 -29.29 -13.93 -18.65
C TYR A 273 -30.07 -12.89 -17.85
N ALA A 274 -29.54 -12.49 -16.70
CA ALA A 274 -30.15 -11.45 -15.88
C ALA A 274 -30.25 -10.10 -16.62
N MET A 275 -29.23 -9.72 -17.40
CA MET A 275 -29.26 -8.50 -18.21
C MET A 275 -30.25 -8.59 -19.38
N ARG A 276 -30.29 -9.73 -20.07
CA ARG A 276 -31.20 -9.95 -21.21
C ARG A 276 -32.67 -9.95 -20.79
N ASN A 277 -32.97 -10.47 -19.60
CA ASN A 277 -34.34 -10.50 -19.07
C ASN A 277 -34.92 -9.10 -18.83
N ILE A 278 -34.08 -8.08 -18.62
CA ILE A 278 -34.51 -6.69 -18.43
C ILE A 278 -34.77 -6.00 -19.77
N GLY A 279 -33.92 -6.28 -20.75
CA GLY A 279 -34.08 -5.76 -22.10
C GLY A 279 -33.37 -6.66 -23.08
N GLU A 280 -34.15 -7.28 -23.98
CA GLU A 280 -33.65 -8.26 -24.96
C GLU A 280 -32.53 -7.71 -25.83
N ILE A 281 -32.56 -6.41 -26.12
CA ILE A 281 -31.60 -5.72 -26.98
C ILE A 281 -30.61 -4.89 -26.16
N ILE A 282 -31.10 -4.12 -25.19
CA ILE A 282 -30.29 -3.14 -24.43
C ILE A 282 -29.23 -3.83 -23.56
N GLY A 283 -29.58 -4.95 -22.91
CA GLY A 283 -28.65 -5.70 -22.06
C GLY A 283 -27.45 -6.22 -22.85
N PRO A 284 -27.67 -7.02 -23.91
CA PRO A 284 -26.58 -7.49 -24.77
C PRO A 284 -25.81 -6.34 -25.43
N LEU A 285 -26.48 -5.29 -25.90
CA LEU A 285 -25.82 -4.15 -26.54
C LEU A 285 -24.86 -3.44 -25.57
N PHE A 286 -25.28 -3.22 -24.33
CA PHE A 286 -24.43 -2.67 -23.27
C PHE A 286 -23.19 -3.53 -23.04
N LEU A 287 -23.38 -4.84 -22.91
CA LEU A 287 -22.27 -5.75 -22.63
C LEU A 287 -21.31 -5.81 -23.83
N PHE A 288 -21.80 -5.98 -25.05
CA PHE A 288 -20.97 -6.06 -26.23
C PHE A 288 -20.20 -4.76 -26.48
N SER A 289 -20.84 -3.60 -26.30
CA SER A 289 -20.13 -2.32 -26.42
C SER A 289 -19.07 -2.17 -25.34
N TYR A 290 -19.37 -2.55 -24.09
CA TYR A 290 -18.40 -2.49 -22.99
C TYR A 290 -17.20 -3.41 -23.23
N ILE A 291 -17.43 -4.68 -23.60
CA ILE A 291 -16.36 -5.64 -23.91
C ILE A 291 -15.55 -5.12 -25.10
N TYR A 292 -16.18 -4.58 -26.14
CA TYR A 292 -15.47 -4.01 -27.28
C TYR A 292 -14.51 -2.89 -26.85
N PHE A 293 -15.02 -1.87 -26.15
CA PHE A 293 -14.17 -0.75 -25.73
C PHE A 293 -13.11 -1.17 -24.70
N VAL A 294 -13.47 -1.91 -23.66
CA VAL A 294 -12.53 -2.19 -22.56
C VAL A 294 -11.56 -3.31 -22.90
N TYR A 295 -12.02 -4.39 -23.51
CA TYR A 295 -11.14 -5.50 -23.85
C TYR A 295 -10.32 -5.20 -25.11
N PHE A 296 -10.98 -4.83 -26.22
CA PHE A 296 -10.26 -4.69 -27.49
C PHE A 296 -9.54 -3.36 -27.66
N VAL A 297 -10.08 -2.25 -27.16
CA VAL A 297 -9.39 -0.95 -27.30
C VAL A 297 -8.41 -0.76 -26.15
N LEU A 298 -8.88 -0.84 -24.90
CA LEU A 298 -8.07 -0.43 -23.76
C LEU A 298 -6.93 -1.40 -23.42
N LEU A 299 -7.16 -2.72 -23.35
CA LEU A 299 -6.07 -3.65 -23.05
C LEU A 299 -4.98 -3.61 -24.13
N ASN A 300 -5.37 -3.54 -25.40
CA ASN A 300 -4.42 -3.48 -26.50
C ASN A 300 -3.62 -2.17 -26.50
N MET A 301 -4.25 -1.04 -26.17
CA MET A 301 -3.54 0.23 -26.04
C MET A 301 -2.59 0.24 -24.84
N PHE A 302 -3.00 -0.33 -23.71
CA PHE A 302 -2.15 -0.48 -22.52
C PHE A 302 -0.92 -1.34 -22.81
N LEU A 303 -1.11 -2.48 -23.48
CA LEU A 303 -0.02 -3.36 -23.90
C LEU A 303 0.90 -2.67 -24.91
N ALA A 304 0.37 -1.87 -25.83
CA ALA A 304 1.15 -1.12 -26.79
C ALA A 304 2.09 -0.12 -26.09
N ILE A 305 1.59 0.68 -25.13
CA ILE A 305 2.40 1.65 -24.37
C ILE A 305 3.55 0.96 -23.63
N ILE A 306 3.25 -0.16 -22.96
CA ILE A 306 4.26 -0.91 -22.21
C ILE A 306 5.31 -1.48 -23.15
N ASN A 307 4.88 -2.08 -24.26
CA ASN A 307 5.79 -2.70 -25.21
C ASN A 307 6.70 -1.66 -25.90
N GLU A 308 6.15 -0.53 -26.32
CA GLU A 308 6.92 0.57 -26.91
C GLU A 308 7.97 1.09 -25.92
N THR A 309 7.57 1.33 -24.66
CA THR A 309 8.50 1.80 -23.63
C THR A 309 9.57 0.77 -23.30
N TYR A 310 9.20 -0.52 -23.26
CA TYR A 310 10.12 -1.63 -23.02
C TYR A 310 11.18 -1.69 -24.13
N SER A 311 10.76 -1.73 -25.40
CA SER A 311 11.68 -1.77 -26.55
C SER A 311 12.59 -0.55 -26.58
N ARG A 312 12.06 0.64 -26.27
CA ARG A 312 12.86 1.87 -26.19
C ARG A 312 13.97 1.78 -25.15
N ILE A 313 13.67 1.26 -23.96
CA ILE A 313 14.64 1.19 -22.85
C ILE A 313 15.62 0.04 -23.04
N GLU A 314 15.19 -1.08 -23.65
CA GLU A 314 16.09 -2.18 -24.00
C GLU A 314 17.15 -1.74 -25.03
N SER A 315 16.77 -0.88 -25.98
CA SER A 315 17.68 -0.32 -26.98
C SER A 315 18.64 0.78 -26.48
N ASP A 316 18.44 1.27 -25.24
CA ASP A 316 19.20 2.39 -24.68
C ASP A 316 20.55 1.92 -24.07
N PRO A 317 21.72 2.30 -24.67
CA PRO A 317 23.04 1.82 -24.23
C PRO A 317 23.45 2.35 -22.84
N THR A 318 22.76 3.35 -22.31
CA THR A 318 23.03 3.91 -20.96
C THR A 318 22.74 2.93 -19.83
N LEU A 319 21.98 1.86 -20.08
CA LEU A 319 21.68 0.84 -19.08
C LEU A 319 22.90 0.01 -18.67
N GLU A 320 23.87 -0.19 -19.58
CA GLU A 320 25.10 -0.90 -19.26
C GLU A 320 26.06 -0.05 -18.43
N THR A 321 26.14 1.25 -18.72
CA THR A 321 26.97 2.21 -17.96
C THR A 321 26.41 2.45 -16.56
N LEU A 322 25.08 2.47 -16.40
CA LEU A 322 24.42 2.53 -15.08
C LEU A 322 24.71 1.30 -14.22
N LYS A 323 24.90 0.13 -14.84
CA LYS A 323 25.30 -1.12 -14.18
C LYS A 323 26.68 -0.99 -13.53
N ILE A 324 27.68 -0.51 -14.29
CA ILE A 324 29.05 -0.28 -13.81
C ILE A 324 29.05 0.75 -12.66
N ARG A 325 28.23 1.80 -12.78
CA ARG A 325 28.17 2.88 -11.80
C ARG A 325 27.48 2.48 -10.49
N LYS A 326 26.37 1.71 -10.53
CA LYS A 326 25.70 1.21 -9.31
C LYS A 326 26.48 0.07 -8.64
N PHE A 327 27.09 -0.82 -9.42
CA PHE A 327 27.86 -1.93 -8.88
C PHE A 327 29.14 -1.44 -8.18
N SER A 328 29.83 -0.43 -8.73
CA SER A 328 30.99 0.19 -8.08
C SER A 328 30.63 0.96 -6.80
N LEU A 329 29.46 1.60 -6.75
CA LEU A 329 28.97 2.34 -5.58
C LEU A 329 28.56 1.42 -4.41
N ASN A 330 27.96 0.25 -4.69
CA ASN A 330 27.49 -0.66 -3.63
C ASN A 330 28.61 -1.52 -3.02
N PHE A 331 29.73 -1.75 -3.72
CA PHE A 331 30.86 -2.54 -3.19
C PHE A 331 31.95 -1.72 -2.47
N TYR A 332 31.98 -0.39 -2.64
CA TYR A 332 32.94 0.48 -1.95
C TYR A 332 32.26 1.71 -1.32
N PRO A 333 31.60 1.56 -0.16
CA PRO A 333 31.08 2.71 0.58
C PRO A 333 32.17 3.59 1.21
N PHE A 334 33.46 3.17 1.12
CA PHE A 334 34.55 3.74 1.91
C PHE A 334 35.80 4.15 1.10
N ILE A 335 35.73 4.27 -0.22
CA ILE A 335 36.83 4.94 -0.93
C ILE A 335 36.56 6.45 -0.83
N PRO A 336 37.27 7.22 0.02
CA PRO A 336 37.20 8.66 -0.05
C PRO A 336 37.50 9.05 -1.49
N ARG A 337 36.75 10.01 -2.05
CA ARG A 337 37.09 10.64 -3.33
C ARG A 337 38.60 10.90 -3.29
N LYS A 338 39.40 10.15 -4.06
CA LYS A 338 40.69 10.66 -4.50
C LYS A 338 40.29 11.93 -5.22
N LYS A 339 40.53 13.10 -4.60
CA LYS A 339 40.60 14.35 -5.34
C LYS A 339 41.47 14.00 -6.54
N SER A 340 40.90 13.99 -7.74
CA SER A 340 41.71 14.08 -8.95
C SER A 340 42.62 15.28 -8.68
N ILE A 341 43.89 14.98 -8.42
CA ILE A 341 44.89 16.01 -8.19
C ILE A 341 44.92 16.73 -9.53
N ASP A 342 44.30 17.90 -9.56
CA ASP A 342 44.09 18.68 -10.75
C ASP A 342 45.47 19.03 -11.31
N TYR A 343 45.93 18.26 -12.30
CA TYR A 343 47.31 18.32 -12.80
C TYR A 343 47.59 19.70 -13.40
N GLU A 344 46.54 20.37 -13.89
CA GLU A 344 46.60 21.75 -14.38
C GLU A 344 47.01 22.73 -13.27
N THR A 345 46.43 22.64 -12.07
CA THR A 345 46.85 23.50 -10.94
C THR A 345 48.29 23.20 -10.47
N ASN A 346 48.74 21.96 -10.55
CA ASN A 346 50.14 21.59 -10.25
C ASN A 346 51.14 22.09 -11.31
N LEU A 347 50.73 22.17 -12.57
CA LEU A 347 51.57 22.70 -13.65
C LEU A 347 51.59 24.24 -13.62
N LYS A 348 50.46 24.89 -13.31
CA LYS A 348 50.40 26.35 -13.12
C LYS A 348 51.25 26.82 -11.95
N THR A 349 51.24 26.10 -10.82
CA THR A 349 52.10 26.44 -9.66
C THR A 349 53.60 26.23 -9.94
N ARG A 350 53.96 25.44 -10.95
CA ARG A 350 55.33 25.27 -11.44
C ARG A 350 55.73 26.30 -12.52
N GLY A 351 54.85 27.23 -12.89
CA GLY A 351 55.15 28.34 -13.79
C GLY A 351 54.88 28.08 -15.28
N TYR A 352 54.18 26.99 -15.64
CA TYR A 352 53.78 26.74 -17.03
C TYR A 352 52.59 27.61 -17.43
N THR A 353 52.63 28.19 -18.64
CA THR A 353 51.52 28.99 -19.18
C THR A 353 50.38 28.09 -19.67
N ASP A 354 49.18 28.65 -19.86
CA ASP A 354 48.02 27.88 -20.33
C ASP A 354 48.24 27.22 -21.70
N ASP A 355 49.05 27.83 -22.58
CA ASP A 355 49.40 27.26 -23.88
C ASP A 355 50.42 26.12 -23.76
N ASP A 356 51.35 26.19 -22.79
CA ASP A 356 52.27 25.08 -22.51
C ASP A 356 51.53 23.87 -21.98
N ILE A 357 50.54 24.09 -21.10
CA ILE A 357 49.70 23.03 -20.54
C ILE A 357 48.93 22.32 -21.67
N ARG A 358 48.38 23.08 -22.64
CA ARG A 358 47.70 22.48 -23.81
C ARG A 358 48.64 21.64 -24.67
N LYS A 359 49.87 22.11 -24.91
CA LYS A 359 50.89 21.35 -25.65
C LYS A 359 51.30 20.07 -24.90
N ILE A 360 51.41 20.14 -23.58
CA ILE A 360 51.72 19.00 -22.72
C ILE A 360 50.58 17.98 -22.75
N VAL A 361 49.33 18.42 -22.59
CA VAL A 361 48.15 17.55 -22.67
C VAL A 361 48.11 16.85 -24.01
N HIS A 362 48.24 17.58 -25.13
CA HIS A 362 48.26 16.97 -26.47
C HIS A 362 49.43 15.98 -26.69
N LYS A 363 50.55 16.12 -25.96
CA LYS A 363 51.70 15.23 -26.09
C LYS A 363 51.50 13.89 -25.37
N TYR A 364 50.83 13.89 -24.22
CA TYR A 364 50.66 12.71 -23.39
C TYR A 364 49.26 12.08 -23.50
N ASP A 365 48.30 12.79 -24.10
CA ASP A 365 46.97 12.31 -24.43
C ASP A 365 47.05 11.33 -25.63
N THR A 366 47.14 10.05 -25.30
CA THR A 366 47.33 8.97 -26.27
C THR A 366 45.99 8.55 -26.87
N ASN A 367 44.91 8.73 -26.12
CA ASN A 367 43.55 8.32 -26.50
C ASN A 367 42.74 9.44 -27.19
N LYS A 368 43.26 10.67 -27.23
CA LYS A 368 42.68 11.90 -27.81
C LYS A 368 41.33 12.30 -27.21
N ASP A 369 41.11 12.00 -25.94
CA ASP A 369 39.88 12.37 -25.24
C ASP A 369 39.92 13.80 -24.66
N GLY A 370 41.06 14.50 -24.77
CA GLY A 370 41.26 15.85 -24.30
C GLY A 370 41.54 15.96 -22.80
N THR A 371 41.71 14.83 -22.10
CA THR A 371 41.99 14.75 -20.66
C THR A 371 43.03 13.68 -20.36
N LEU A 372 43.93 13.92 -19.41
CA LEU A 372 44.97 12.93 -19.08
C LEU A 372 44.45 11.93 -18.04
N ASP A 373 44.45 10.64 -18.39
CA ASP A 373 44.04 9.56 -17.49
C ASP A 373 45.11 9.22 -16.41
N GLU A 374 44.80 8.32 -15.47
CA GLU A 374 45.72 8.01 -14.35
C GLU A 374 47.01 7.29 -14.81
N GLN A 375 47.03 6.68 -16.01
CA GLN A 375 48.22 6.06 -16.59
C GLN A 375 49.08 7.11 -17.30
N GLU A 376 48.48 7.96 -18.12
CA GLU A 376 49.13 9.07 -18.83
C GLU A 376 49.73 10.10 -17.86
N GLN A 377 49.01 10.40 -16.76
CA GLN A 377 49.54 11.26 -15.70
C GLN A 377 50.77 10.67 -14.99
N LYS A 378 50.89 9.34 -14.88
CA LYS A 378 52.09 8.70 -14.30
C LYS A 378 53.29 8.84 -15.22
N THR A 379 53.09 8.65 -16.52
CA THR A 379 54.13 8.83 -17.54
C THR A 379 54.61 10.28 -17.58
N MET A 380 53.67 11.24 -17.61
CA MET A 380 53.98 12.67 -17.55
C MET A 380 54.75 13.05 -16.28
N LYS A 381 54.34 12.55 -15.10
CA LYS A 381 55.03 12.81 -13.82
C LYS A 381 56.43 12.21 -13.79
N HIS A 382 56.60 11.01 -14.34
CA HIS A 382 57.90 10.36 -14.45
C HIS A 382 58.86 11.17 -15.34
N ASP A 383 58.36 11.71 -16.45
CA ASP A 383 59.18 12.51 -17.38
C ASP A 383 59.47 13.93 -16.84
N LEU A 384 58.54 14.51 -16.07
CA LEU A 384 58.76 15.70 -15.25
C LEU A 384 59.84 15.49 -14.18
N ALA A 385 59.88 14.32 -13.54
CA ALA A 385 60.88 14.01 -12.51
C ALA A 385 62.29 13.78 -13.08
N LYS A 386 62.38 13.33 -14.35
CA LYS A 386 63.65 13.16 -15.07
C LYS A 386 64.14 14.43 -15.78
N GLY A 387 63.39 15.53 -15.73
CA GLY A 387 63.76 16.79 -16.39
C GLY A 387 63.77 16.75 -17.92
N GLN A 388 63.05 15.80 -18.53
CA GLN A 388 63.06 15.56 -19.99
C GLN A 388 61.99 16.35 -20.77
N MET A 389 61.31 17.29 -20.10
CA MET A 389 60.30 18.16 -20.72
C MET A 389 60.96 19.27 -21.54
N LYS A 390 61.39 18.95 -22.78
CA LYS A 390 61.66 19.97 -23.80
C LYS A 390 60.35 20.30 -24.50
N ILE A 391 59.88 21.54 -24.31
CA ILE A 391 58.83 22.13 -25.12
C ILE A 391 59.57 22.69 -26.34
N ASP A 392 59.44 22.03 -27.48
CA ASP A 392 60.05 22.54 -28.71
C ASP A 392 59.30 23.83 -29.12
N GLU A 393 60.00 24.96 -29.09
CA GLU A 393 59.53 26.22 -29.68
C GLU A 393 59.57 26.07 -31.20
N LYS A 394 58.39 26.07 -31.82
CA LYS A 394 58.20 26.36 -33.23
C LYS A 394 57.06 27.36 -33.38
#